data_AF-A0A2N8KRL3-F1
#
_entry.id   AF-A0A2N8KRL3-F1
#
_cell.length_a   1.000
_cell.length_b   1.000
_cell.length_c   1.000
_cell.angle_alpha   90.00
_cell.angle_beta   90.00
_cell.angle_gamma   90.00
#
_symmetry.space_group_name_H-M   'P 1'
#
loop_
_entity.id
_entity.type
_entity.pdbx_description
1 polymer ?
#
loop_
_entity_poly.entity_id
_entity_poly.type
_entity_poly.pdbx_seq_one_letter_code
_entity_poly.pdbx_strand_id
1 'polypeptide(L)'
;MGRKARQDLTLFNLMAQFERLRCRAFLPGALKCLLAASLLVGVSLAHSQASDTAIVAPAADAERLHLDVREQILRVPVEVQDAFGKSSKGELLVTTFRPAGPGPFPLVLISHGRSTDKRAEYKRPRFETAARYFVRKGFAVAVPLRLGYGELAEAGDPESSISCREPRFAPALAAAASQILAVAAHMQQQPDIDAKRVVLLGQSVGGISTMAATAAGLPGQVAAINFAGGHGGDPDKHPGEPCGGTQLRLIYKAYGELIAQNSPQLRSLWVYAENDRYFGPRFSRSWAKAFAEAGAALDYRLLPAFGEDGHTLFSAGSDSWQPLVEEFLAQLGFSTPGVIAVPPANAELDVQDESALPLSGSGAKDSYRKFLAAKKPRAFAFNAQGRTGYAFGDAAVARALAFCQRYSSQTCQLYAVDDAVVWNRKKQQP
;
A
#
# COMPACT_ATOMS: atom_id res chain seq x y z
N MET A 1 -10.12 42.70 38.15
CA MET A 1 -10.16 42.62 36.67
C MET A 1 -8.76 42.26 36.19
N GLY A 2 -8.44 41.13 35.57
CA GLY A 2 -9.26 40.04 35.05
C GLY A 2 -8.51 39.34 33.91
N ARG A 3 -7.71 38.32 34.26
CA ARG A 3 -7.30 37.13 33.48
C ARG A 3 -6.92 37.31 31.99
N LYS A 4 -5.60 37.35 31.71
CA LYS A 4 -5.03 36.84 30.44
C LYS A 4 -3.50 36.63 30.54
N ALA A 5 -3.06 35.72 31.40
CA ALA A 5 -1.68 35.22 31.42
C ALA A 5 -1.57 34.01 32.37
N ARG A 6 -2.21 32.88 32.00
CA ARG A 6 -2.01 31.56 32.63
C ARG A 6 -2.81 30.55 31.82
N GLN A 7 -2.25 30.06 30.72
CA GLN A 7 -2.74 28.83 30.07
C GLN A 7 -1.76 28.12 29.11
N ASP A 8 -0.50 28.53 29.00
CA ASP A 8 0.47 27.89 28.07
C ASP A 8 1.55 27.03 28.75
N LEU A 9 1.29 26.49 29.94
CA LEU A 9 2.18 25.53 30.60
C LEU A 9 1.37 24.41 31.26
N THR A 10 0.65 23.63 30.46
CA THR A 10 0.01 22.39 30.95
C THR A 10 -0.27 21.40 29.82
N LEU A 11 0.75 21.05 29.03
CA LEU A 11 0.64 19.87 28.14
C LEU A 11 1.95 19.09 27.95
N PHE A 12 2.97 19.34 28.79
CA PHE A 12 4.30 18.73 28.64
C PHE A 12 4.78 17.93 29.87
N ASN A 13 3.91 17.63 30.83
CA ASN A 13 4.36 17.17 32.14
C ASN A 13 3.55 16.01 32.77
N LEU A 14 3.15 15.02 31.97
CA LEU A 14 2.47 13.82 32.49
C LEU A 14 3.06 12.46 32.04
N MET A 15 4.32 12.41 31.60
CA MET A 15 5.00 11.15 31.22
C MET A 15 6.42 10.99 31.78
N ALA A 16 6.79 11.69 32.85
CA ALA A 16 8.15 11.60 33.39
C ALA A 16 8.15 11.58 34.92
N GLN A 17 7.69 10.48 35.54
CA GLN A 17 8.00 10.18 36.93
C GLN A 17 7.72 8.71 37.25
N PHE A 18 8.61 7.81 36.85
CA PHE A 18 9.01 6.62 37.61
C PHE A 18 10.37 6.16 37.05
N GLU A 19 11.24 5.69 37.93
CA GLU A 19 12.61 5.20 37.69
C GLU A 19 13.73 6.25 37.58
N ARG A 20 14.17 6.74 38.75
CA ARG A 20 15.60 6.98 39.02
C ARG A 20 15.96 6.30 40.33
N LEU A 21 16.61 5.13 40.27
CA LEU A 21 17.49 4.66 41.33
C LEU A 21 18.51 3.63 40.80
N ARG A 22 19.79 4.04 40.87
CA ARG A 22 21.02 3.25 41.04
C ARG A 22 21.50 2.34 39.89
N CYS A 23 22.66 2.65 39.31
CA CYS A 23 23.95 2.13 39.79
C CYS A 23 25.15 2.79 39.07
N ARG A 24 26.24 3.00 39.81
CA ARG A 24 27.52 3.57 39.36
C ARG A 24 28.53 2.46 39.02
N ALA A 25 29.30 2.73 37.96
CA ALA A 25 30.75 2.49 37.72
C ALA A 25 31.39 1.09 37.94
N PHE A 26 32.23 0.65 36.98
CA PHE A 26 33.66 0.31 37.16
C PHE A 26 34.39 0.07 35.80
N LEU A 27 35.73 0.18 35.84
CA LEU A 27 36.76 0.43 34.79
C LEU A 27 37.05 -0.68 33.75
N PRO A 28 37.85 -0.37 32.68
CA PRO A 28 38.29 -1.32 31.64
C PRO A 28 39.68 -1.94 31.92
N GLY A 29 39.93 -3.13 31.37
CA GLY A 29 41.22 -3.83 31.42
C GLY A 29 41.47 -4.68 30.18
N ALA A 30 42.64 -4.50 29.59
CA ALA A 30 43.11 -5.04 28.32
C ALA A 30 43.43 -6.55 28.35
N LEU A 31 43.39 -7.22 27.19
CA LEU A 31 44.05 -8.52 27.03
C LEU A 31 44.79 -8.68 25.71
N LYS A 32 46.07 -9.01 25.90
CA LYS A 32 47.20 -9.24 25.01
C LYS A 32 46.94 -10.21 23.85
N CYS A 33 47.50 -9.86 22.68
CA CYS A 33 47.82 -10.75 21.58
C CYS A 33 48.89 -11.79 21.98
N LEU A 34 48.70 -13.03 21.53
CA LEU A 34 49.72 -14.08 21.50
C LEU A 34 49.84 -14.59 20.06
N LEU A 35 51.06 -14.49 19.54
CA LEU A 35 51.54 -15.06 18.30
C LEU A 35 51.64 -16.58 18.41
N ALA A 36 51.26 -17.29 17.34
CA ALA A 36 51.76 -18.63 17.06
C ALA A 36 52.06 -18.74 15.56
N ALA A 37 53.35 -18.89 15.26
CA ALA A 37 53.87 -19.22 13.95
C ALA A 37 53.62 -20.70 13.63
N SER A 38 53.39 -21.04 12.37
CA SER A 38 53.46 -22.43 11.88
C SER A 38 53.94 -22.46 10.43
N LEU A 39 54.82 -23.43 10.19
CA LEU A 39 55.75 -23.60 9.08
C LEU A 39 55.09 -23.68 7.69
N LEU A 40 55.77 -23.08 6.71
CA LEU A 40 55.57 -23.27 5.28
C LEU A 40 56.16 -24.62 4.81
N VAL A 41 55.33 -25.45 4.19
CA VAL A 41 55.76 -26.49 3.26
C VAL A 41 55.32 -26.07 1.87
N GLY A 42 56.29 -25.90 0.97
CA GLY A 42 56.06 -25.49 -0.41
C GLY A 42 55.49 -26.62 -1.26
N VAL A 43 54.49 -26.28 -2.06
CA VAL A 43 54.11 -27.03 -3.26
C VAL A 43 53.96 -26.01 -4.39
N SER A 44 54.88 -26.09 -5.35
CA SER A 44 54.82 -25.34 -6.61
C SER A 44 53.66 -25.84 -7.45
N LEU A 45 52.68 -24.98 -7.72
CA LEU A 45 51.68 -25.18 -8.77
C LEU A 45 51.73 -24.00 -9.73
N ALA A 46 51.83 -24.34 -11.02
CA ALA A 46 52.03 -23.43 -12.13
C ALA A 46 50.90 -22.39 -12.23
N HIS A 47 51.29 -21.12 -12.40
CA HIS A 47 50.37 -20.03 -12.71
C HIS A 47 49.86 -20.18 -14.15
N SER A 48 48.59 -20.51 -14.32
CA SER A 48 47.86 -20.19 -15.55
C SER A 48 47.17 -18.85 -15.33
N GLN A 49 47.66 -17.79 -15.98
CA GLN A 49 46.96 -16.51 -16.03
C GLN A 49 45.73 -16.66 -16.93
N ALA A 50 44.56 -16.84 -16.32
CA ALA A 50 43.30 -16.58 -16.97
C ALA A 50 43.02 -15.07 -16.85
N SER A 51 42.88 -14.40 -17.99
CA SER A 51 42.50 -12.99 -18.05
C SER A 51 41.09 -12.82 -17.46
N ASP A 52 40.99 -12.16 -16.31
CA ASP A 52 39.71 -11.72 -15.75
C ASP A 52 39.14 -10.59 -16.61
N THR A 53 38.44 -10.95 -17.69
CA THR A 53 37.40 -10.06 -18.21
C THR A 53 36.27 -10.07 -17.20
N ALA A 54 36.26 -9.08 -16.32
CA ALA A 54 35.12 -8.80 -15.46
C ALA A 54 33.88 -8.61 -16.35
N ILE A 55 33.03 -9.63 -16.39
CA ILE A 55 31.69 -9.51 -16.95
C ILE A 55 30.96 -8.54 -16.03
N VAL A 56 30.86 -7.28 -16.45
CA VAL A 56 29.96 -6.31 -15.84
C VAL A 56 28.58 -6.93 -15.93
N ALA A 57 28.04 -7.34 -14.79
CA ALA A 57 26.66 -7.78 -14.70
C ALA A 57 25.77 -6.70 -15.34
N PRO A 58 24.80 -7.07 -16.19
CA PRO A 58 23.91 -6.09 -16.78
C PRO A 58 23.25 -5.31 -15.63
N ALA A 59 23.33 -3.98 -15.69
CA ALA A 59 22.59 -3.11 -14.79
C ALA A 59 21.15 -3.61 -14.75
N ALA A 60 20.63 -3.87 -13.55
CA ALA A 60 19.24 -4.25 -13.36
C ALA A 60 18.37 -3.28 -14.18
N ASP A 61 17.52 -3.82 -15.06
CA ASP A 61 16.63 -3.05 -15.93
C ASP A 61 16.00 -1.91 -15.10
N ALA A 62 16.34 -0.66 -15.41
CA ALA A 62 15.80 0.49 -14.70
C ALA A 62 14.27 0.39 -14.75
N GLU A 63 13.63 0.34 -13.58
CA GLU A 63 12.21 0.08 -13.47
C GLU A 63 11.41 1.10 -14.31
N ARG A 64 10.66 0.61 -15.30
CA ARG A 64 9.94 1.50 -16.24
C ARG A 64 8.64 2.01 -15.63
N LEU A 65 8.56 3.32 -15.48
CA LEU A 65 7.38 4.01 -14.97
C LEU A 65 6.22 3.99 -15.98
N HIS A 66 4.99 3.88 -15.48
CA HIS A 66 3.77 3.90 -16.28
C HIS A 66 3.37 5.33 -16.66
N LEU A 67 3.61 5.68 -17.93
CA LEU A 67 3.34 7.02 -18.45
C LEU A 67 1.85 7.36 -18.46
N ASP A 68 1.00 6.38 -18.68
CA ASP A 68 -0.46 6.54 -18.83
C ASP A 68 -1.16 6.96 -17.54
N VAL A 69 -0.55 6.68 -16.39
CA VAL A 69 -0.98 7.12 -15.07
C VAL A 69 -0.01 8.12 -14.45
N ARG A 70 0.87 8.71 -15.28
CA ARG A 70 1.88 9.70 -14.89
C ARG A 70 2.63 9.27 -13.64
N GLU A 71 3.06 8.00 -13.63
CA GLU A 71 3.77 7.46 -12.48
C GLU A 71 5.10 8.21 -12.30
N GLN A 72 5.37 8.59 -11.05
CA GLN A 72 6.61 9.25 -10.65
C GLN A 72 7.07 8.72 -9.31
N ILE A 73 8.35 8.93 -9.01
CA ILE A 73 8.95 8.63 -7.72
C ILE A 73 9.39 9.95 -7.10
N LEU A 74 8.93 10.22 -5.88
CA LEU A 74 9.36 11.35 -5.07
C LEU A 74 10.17 10.85 -3.87
N ARG A 75 11.04 11.72 -3.34
CA ARG A 75 11.72 11.53 -2.06
C ARG A 75 11.15 12.52 -1.05
N VAL A 76 10.65 12.01 0.07
CA VAL A 76 10.04 12.82 1.12
C VAL A 76 10.86 12.70 2.40
N PRO A 77 11.46 13.79 2.90
CA PRO A 77 12.24 13.74 4.14
C PRO A 77 11.32 13.44 5.32
N VAL A 78 11.81 12.60 6.24
CA VAL A 78 11.10 12.25 7.46
C VAL A 78 12.05 12.13 8.65
N GLU A 79 11.51 12.39 9.83
CA GLU A 79 12.11 12.04 11.12
C GLU A 79 11.11 11.19 11.91
N VAL A 80 11.57 10.06 12.43
CA VAL A 80 10.73 9.05 13.09
C VAL A 80 11.38 8.65 14.40
N GLN A 81 10.60 8.61 15.48
CA GLN A 81 11.05 8.06 16.76
C GLN A 81 10.57 6.63 16.92
N ASP A 82 11.45 5.75 17.37
CA ASP A 82 11.12 4.35 17.68
C ASP A 82 10.53 4.17 19.09
N ALA A 83 10.25 2.92 19.47
CA ALA A 83 9.70 2.56 20.78
C ALA A 83 10.62 2.85 21.99
N PHE A 84 11.86 3.26 21.75
CA PHE A 84 12.84 3.65 22.75
C PHE A 84 13.18 5.15 22.72
N GLY A 85 12.49 5.92 21.87
CA GLY A 85 12.72 7.36 21.70
C GLY A 85 13.95 7.69 20.85
N LYS A 86 14.54 6.71 20.15
CA LYS A 86 15.63 6.98 19.21
C LYS A 86 15.05 7.56 17.92
N SER A 87 15.50 8.76 17.54
CA SER A 87 15.19 9.35 16.25
C SER A 87 16.00 8.72 15.11
N SER A 88 15.33 8.39 14.02
CA SER A 88 15.89 8.05 12.72
C SER A 88 15.43 9.07 11.68
N LYS A 89 16.35 9.54 10.84
CA LYS A 89 16.07 10.43 9.71
C LYS A 89 16.31 9.70 8.40
N GLY A 90 15.54 10.04 7.38
CA GLY A 90 15.75 9.51 6.04
C GLY A 90 14.79 10.13 5.03
N GLU A 91 14.85 9.63 3.80
CA GLU A 91 13.95 10.03 2.74
C GLU A 91 13.10 8.84 2.31
N LEU A 92 11.78 8.98 2.46
CA LEU A 92 10.82 7.97 2.03
C LEU A 92 10.74 7.99 0.51
N LEU A 93 10.84 6.80 -0.08
CA LEU A 93 10.56 6.59 -1.50
C LEU A 93 9.04 6.56 -1.69
N VAL A 94 8.48 7.54 -2.41
CA VAL A 94 7.04 7.65 -2.62
C VAL A 94 6.72 7.45 -4.09
N THR A 95 6.07 6.34 -4.41
CA THR A 95 5.47 6.17 -5.73
C THR A 95 4.22 7.02 -5.82
N THR A 96 4.10 7.83 -6.86
CA THR A 96 2.92 8.67 -7.10
C THR A 96 2.30 8.40 -8.46
N PHE A 97 1.00 8.57 -8.56
CA PHE A 97 0.23 8.45 -9.80
C PHE A 97 -0.75 9.61 -9.92
N ARG A 98 -1.00 10.11 -11.13
CA ARG A 98 -1.89 11.25 -11.37
C ARG A 98 -2.84 10.98 -12.54
N PRO A 99 -4.09 11.47 -12.46
CA PRO A 99 -4.95 11.57 -13.63
C PRO A 99 -4.36 12.50 -14.70
N ALA A 100 -4.91 12.43 -15.90
CA ALA A 100 -4.63 13.43 -16.93
C ALA A 100 -5.16 14.81 -16.50
N GLY A 101 -4.47 15.87 -16.92
CA GLY A 101 -4.86 17.26 -16.64
C GLY A 101 -4.06 17.94 -15.52
N PRO A 102 -4.37 19.22 -15.23
CA PRO A 102 -3.59 20.05 -14.31
C PRO A 102 -3.96 19.89 -12.83
N GLY A 103 -5.06 19.23 -12.48
CA GLY A 103 -5.60 19.21 -11.12
C GLY A 103 -6.44 20.45 -10.78
N PRO A 104 -6.66 20.76 -9.49
CA PRO A 104 -6.20 20.01 -8.33
C PRO A 104 -6.96 18.68 -8.16
N PHE A 105 -6.25 17.62 -7.81
CA PHE A 105 -6.80 16.28 -7.61
C PHE A 105 -6.99 15.99 -6.12
N PRO A 106 -8.10 15.36 -5.67
CA PRO A 106 -8.13 14.79 -4.34
C PRO A 106 -7.02 13.75 -4.17
N LEU A 107 -6.48 13.62 -2.97
CA LEU A 107 -5.36 12.73 -2.68
C LEU A 107 -5.85 11.45 -2.01
N VAL A 108 -5.33 10.30 -2.43
CA VAL A 108 -5.35 9.08 -1.63
C VAL A 108 -3.92 8.62 -1.34
N LEU A 109 -3.63 8.30 -0.08
CA LEU A 109 -2.36 7.71 0.34
C LEU A 109 -2.59 6.25 0.72
N ILE A 110 -1.83 5.33 0.11
CA ILE A 110 -1.97 3.87 0.32
C ILE A 110 -0.78 3.35 1.12
N SER A 111 -1.04 2.85 2.33
CA SER A 111 -0.03 2.37 3.28
C SER A 111 0.10 0.85 3.23
N HIS A 112 1.31 0.35 2.97
CA HIS A 112 1.60 -1.09 2.95
C HIS A 112 1.58 -1.73 4.35
N GLY A 113 1.34 -3.04 4.38
CA GLY A 113 1.44 -3.88 5.58
C GLY A 113 2.87 -4.08 6.07
N ARG A 114 3.07 -5.08 6.93
CA ARG A 114 4.37 -5.42 7.50
C ARG A 114 4.59 -6.93 7.48
N SER A 115 5.80 -7.34 7.12
CA SER A 115 6.34 -8.65 7.45
C SER A 115 7.67 -8.40 8.15
N THR A 116 7.74 -8.71 9.46
CA THR A 116 8.91 -8.40 10.29
C THR A 116 10.18 -9.04 9.74
N ASP A 117 10.11 -10.32 9.39
CA ASP A 117 11.27 -11.09 8.95
C ASP A 117 11.69 -10.77 7.51
N LYS A 118 10.75 -10.31 6.68
CA LYS A 118 10.98 -10.03 5.26
C LYS A 118 11.00 -8.53 4.93
N ARG A 119 11.13 -7.66 5.92
CA ARG A 119 11.08 -6.19 5.73
C ARG A 119 12.05 -5.69 4.65
N ALA A 120 13.27 -6.23 4.63
CA ALA A 120 14.31 -5.84 3.67
C ALA A 120 14.05 -6.34 2.24
N GLU A 121 13.17 -7.33 2.07
CA GLU A 121 12.82 -7.89 0.76
C GLU A 121 11.77 -7.05 0.02
N TYR A 122 11.14 -6.09 0.72
CA TYR A 122 10.11 -5.24 0.14
C TYR A 122 10.64 -4.54 -1.10
N LYS A 123 9.87 -4.62 -2.19
CA LYS A 123 10.09 -3.79 -3.37
C LYS A 123 9.34 -2.47 -3.18
N ARG A 124 9.68 -1.49 -4.01
CA ARG A 124 8.94 -0.24 -4.09
C ARG A 124 7.44 -0.54 -4.26
N PRO A 125 6.58 -0.12 -3.31
CA PRO A 125 5.16 -0.43 -3.37
C PRO A 125 4.49 0.45 -4.42
N ARG A 126 3.59 -0.17 -5.19
CA ARG A 126 2.84 0.50 -6.26
C ARG A 126 1.33 0.32 -6.12
N PHE A 127 0.88 -0.82 -5.58
CA PHE A 127 -0.53 -1.21 -5.54
C PHE A 127 -1.25 -0.93 -6.87
N GLU A 128 -0.64 -1.32 -8.00
CA GLU A 128 -0.99 -0.81 -9.33
C GLU A 128 -2.51 -0.91 -9.63
N THR A 129 -3.15 -2.04 -9.30
CA THR A 129 -4.61 -2.20 -9.52
C THR A 129 -5.43 -1.17 -8.73
N ALA A 130 -5.11 -0.98 -7.44
CA ALA A 130 -5.79 0.00 -6.59
C ALA A 130 -5.45 1.44 -7.01
N ALA A 131 -4.18 1.73 -7.30
CA ALA A 131 -3.75 3.04 -7.79
C ALA A 131 -4.48 3.43 -9.08
N ARG A 132 -4.59 2.50 -10.04
CA ARG A 132 -5.34 2.72 -11.28
C ARG A 132 -6.83 2.93 -11.04
N TYR A 133 -7.44 2.23 -10.07
CA TYR A 133 -8.82 2.48 -9.66
C TYR A 133 -9.00 3.92 -9.16
N PHE A 134 -8.15 4.38 -8.25
CA PHE A 134 -8.24 5.74 -7.72
C PHE A 134 -7.91 6.81 -8.77
N VAL A 135 -6.95 6.58 -9.66
CA VAL A 135 -6.66 7.50 -10.78
C VAL A 135 -7.86 7.65 -11.71
N ARG A 136 -8.56 6.55 -12.06
CA ARG A 136 -9.81 6.63 -12.85
C ARG A 136 -10.90 7.41 -12.11
N LYS A 137 -10.96 7.26 -10.79
CA LYS A 137 -11.84 8.01 -9.90
C LYS A 137 -11.48 9.50 -9.78
N GLY A 138 -10.36 9.93 -10.37
CA GLY A 138 -9.89 11.31 -10.37
C GLY A 138 -8.93 11.68 -9.23
N PHE A 139 -8.45 10.70 -8.46
CA PHE A 139 -7.51 10.95 -7.37
C PHE A 139 -6.07 10.93 -7.87
N ALA A 140 -5.25 11.82 -7.31
CA ALA A 140 -3.82 11.57 -7.22
C ALA A 140 -3.57 10.52 -6.12
N VAL A 141 -2.58 9.65 -6.35
CA VAL A 141 -2.26 8.54 -5.46
C VAL A 141 -0.82 8.68 -4.98
N ALA A 142 -0.57 8.48 -3.69
CA ALA A 142 0.76 8.38 -3.09
C ALA A 142 0.92 7.05 -2.35
N VAL A 143 2.03 6.35 -2.59
CA VAL A 143 2.33 5.05 -2.00
C VAL A 143 3.77 5.08 -1.45
N PRO A 144 3.94 5.40 -0.16
CA PRO A 144 5.27 5.43 0.44
C PRO A 144 5.79 4.03 0.74
N LEU A 145 7.07 3.80 0.47
CA LEU A 145 7.87 2.79 1.18
C LEU A 145 8.36 3.44 2.48
N ARG A 146 7.91 2.93 3.62
CA ARG A 146 8.31 3.47 4.94
C ARG A 146 9.75 3.09 5.29
N LEU A 147 10.39 3.85 6.18
CA LEU A 147 11.72 3.55 6.73
C LEU A 147 11.72 2.14 7.35
N GLY A 148 12.83 1.42 7.16
CA GLY A 148 13.00 0.06 7.67
C GLY A 148 12.57 -1.05 6.73
N TYR A 149 12.06 -0.71 5.54
CA TYR A 149 11.62 -1.64 4.51
C TYR A 149 12.40 -1.46 3.20
N GLY A 150 12.59 -2.55 2.45
CA GLY A 150 13.17 -2.55 1.11
C GLY A 150 14.52 -1.84 1.06
N GLU A 151 14.69 -0.93 0.11
CA GLU A 151 15.92 -0.11 -0.01
C GLU A 151 16.19 0.80 1.19
N LEU A 152 15.19 1.02 2.06
CA LEU A 152 15.31 1.82 3.29
C LEU A 152 15.52 0.96 4.53
N ALA A 153 15.77 -0.34 4.37
CA ALA A 153 15.92 -1.29 5.48
C ALA A 153 17.17 -1.05 6.35
N GLU A 154 18.20 -0.44 5.80
CA GLU A 154 19.44 -0.10 6.50
C GLU A 154 19.24 0.99 7.57
N ALA A 155 18.18 1.79 7.48
CA ALA A 155 17.82 2.79 8.47
C ALA A 155 17.37 2.20 9.83
N GLY A 156 17.25 0.87 9.93
CA GLY A 156 16.69 0.16 11.07
C GLY A 156 15.16 0.08 11.02
N ASP A 157 14.54 -0.59 12.00
CA ASP A 157 13.09 -0.77 12.08
C ASP A 157 12.48 0.18 13.14
N PRO A 158 12.11 1.42 12.78
CA PRO A 158 11.45 2.34 13.72
C PRO A 158 10.03 1.88 14.09
N GLU A 159 9.44 0.95 13.32
CA GLU A 159 8.10 0.38 13.53
C GLU A 159 8.15 -0.93 14.33
N SER A 160 9.28 -1.24 14.98
CA SER A 160 9.41 -2.45 15.77
C SER A 160 8.48 -2.45 16.98
N SER A 161 7.59 -3.44 17.04
CA SER A 161 6.77 -3.73 18.22
C SER A 161 7.50 -4.55 19.29
N ILE A 162 8.81 -4.75 19.16
CA ILE A 162 9.71 -5.53 20.04
C ILE A 162 9.45 -7.04 20.00
N SER A 163 8.34 -7.51 20.57
CA SER A 163 8.00 -8.94 20.58
C SER A 163 6.50 -9.14 20.69
N CYS A 164 6.00 -10.30 20.28
CA CYS A 164 4.60 -10.65 20.50
C CYS A 164 4.27 -11.06 21.94
N ARG A 165 5.27 -11.31 22.79
CA ARG A 165 5.05 -11.62 24.21
C ARG A 165 4.71 -10.36 25.00
N GLU A 166 5.41 -9.27 24.71
CA GLU A 166 5.21 -7.95 25.32
C GLU A 166 5.26 -6.87 24.23
N PRO A 167 4.20 -6.75 23.43
CA PRO A 167 4.21 -5.87 22.27
C PRO A 167 4.12 -4.39 22.64
N ARG A 168 4.98 -3.58 22.01
CA ARG A 168 4.90 -2.12 22.01
C ARG A 168 4.18 -1.60 20.76
N PHE A 169 2.90 -1.92 20.61
CA PHE A 169 2.14 -1.51 19.41
C PHE A 169 1.98 0.00 19.29
N ALA A 170 1.65 0.72 20.37
CA ALA A 170 1.36 2.15 20.27
C ALA A 170 2.58 2.96 19.74
N PRO A 171 3.81 2.78 20.24
CA PRO A 171 4.98 3.45 19.66
C PRO A 171 5.26 3.03 18.21
N ALA A 172 5.14 1.74 17.88
CA ALA A 172 5.33 1.25 16.51
C ALA A 172 4.31 1.88 15.53
N LEU A 173 3.05 2.00 15.94
CA LEU A 173 2.00 2.63 15.15
C LEU A 173 2.18 4.15 15.04
N ALA A 174 2.67 4.81 16.09
CA ALA A 174 3.02 6.23 16.05
C ALA A 174 4.18 6.51 15.06
N ALA A 175 5.19 5.63 15.04
CA ALA A 175 6.30 5.69 14.08
C ALA A 175 5.83 5.51 12.63
N ALA A 176 4.88 4.59 12.38
CA ALA A 176 4.27 4.43 11.06
C ALA A 176 3.39 5.64 10.69
N ALA A 177 2.60 6.15 11.64
CA ALA A 177 1.71 7.29 11.45
C ALA A 177 2.46 8.57 11.10
N SER A 178 3.58 8.87 11.77
CA SER A 178 4.38 10.07 11.47
C SER A 178 4.89 10.08 10.03
N GLN A 179 5.26 8.92 9.50
CA GLN A 179 5.70 8.76 8.11
C GLN A 179 4.55 8.96 7.12
N ILE A 180 3.37 8.40 7.41
CA ILE A 180 2.15 8.61 6.61
C ILE A 180 1.79 10.12 6.58
N LEU A 181 1.81 10.78 7.72
CA LEU A 181 1.51 12.21 7.84
C LEU A 181 2.55 13.08 7.14
N ALA A 182 3.84 12.75 7.22
CA ALA A 182 4.89 13.50 6.52
C ALA A 182 4.69 13.46 4.99
N VAL A 183 4.33 12.30 4.45
CA VAL A 183 4.05 12.16 3.01
C VAL A 183 2.77 12.88 2.62
N ALA A 184 1.70 12.77 3.41
CA ALA A 184 0.47 13.50 3.16
C ALA A 184 0.70 15.01 3.16
N ALA A 185 1.40 15.54 4.17
CA ALA A 185 1.73 16.96 4.28
C ALA A 185 2.60 17.44 3.10
N HIS A 186 3.58 16.65 2.66
CA HIS A 186 4.38 16.97 1.48
C HIS A 186 3.52 17.01 0.20
N MET A 187 2.64 16.03 0.00
CA MET A 187 1.76 15.99 -1.16
C MET A 187 0.77 17.17 -1.16
N GLN A 188 0.26 17.60 -0.01
CA GLN A 188 -0.64 18.75 0.12
C GLN A 188 0.00 20.08 -0.28
N GLN A 189 1.32 20.17 -0.38
CA GLN A 189 2.04 21.35 -0.85
C GLN A 189 2.18 21.40 -2.38
N GLN A 190 1.84 20.31 -3.09
CA GLN A 190 1.95 20.29 -4.53
C GLN A 190 0.76 21.03 -5.18
N PRO A 191 1.00 21.84 -6.22
CA PRO A 191 -0.02 22.72 -6.80
C PRO A 191 -1.17 21.98 -7.48
N ASP A 192 -0.95 20.72 -7.86
CA ASP A 192 -1.94 19.85 -8.50
C ASP A 192 -2.73 18.99 -7.51
N ILE A 193 -2.57 19.19 -6.19
CA ILE A 193 -3.27 18.44 -5.15
C ILE A 193 -4.30 19.32 -4.43
N ASP A 194 -5.53 18.81 -4.30
CA ASP A 194 -6.55 19.40 -3.43
C ASP A 194 -6.28 18.99 -1.98
N ALA A 195 -5.57 19.85 -1.26
CA ALA A 195 -5.21 19.62 0.13
C ALA A 195 -6.42 19.49 1.08
N LYS A 196 -7.63 19.88 0.66
CA LYS A 196 -8.85 19.79 1.47
C LYS A 196 -9.59 18.46 1.31
N ARG A 197 -9.14 17.59 0.41
CA ARG A 197 -9.80 16.32 0.08
C ARG A 197 -8.78 15.19 0.07
N VAL A 198 -8.36 14.79 1.27
CA VAL A 198 -7.41 13.69 1.48
C VAL A 198 -8.10 12.45 2.05
N VAL A 199 -7.79 11.30 1.49
CA VAL A 199 -8.18 9.97 1.98
C VAL A 199 -6.91 9.22 2.37
N LEU A 200 -6.87 8.71 3.60
CA LEU A 200 -5.82 7.78 4.01
C LEU A 200 -6.35 6.35 3.90
N LEU A 201 -5.57 5.46 3.32
CA LEU A 201 -5.92 4.06 3.10
C LEU A 201 -4.75 3.17 3.48
N GLY A 202 -5.00 1.99 4.04
CA GLY A 202 -3.95 1.00 4.21
C GLY A 202 -4.46 -0.42 4.38
N GLN A 203 -3.53 -1.38 4.24
CA GLN A 203 -3.77 -2.81 4.46
C GLN A 203 -2.94 -3.34 5.63
N SER A 204 -3.48 -4.26 6.43
CA SER A 204 -2.73 -4.95 7.49
C SER A 204 -2.19 -3.97 8.53
N VAL A 205 -0.90 -4.04 8.89
CA VAL A 205 -0.26 -3.02 9.73
C VAL A 205 -0.44 -1.61 9.13
N GLY A 206 -0.40 -1.46 7.81
CA GLY A 206 -0.69 -0.19 7.15
C GLY A 206 -2.13 0.30 7.35
N GLY A 207 -3.09 -0.60 7.54
CA GLY A 207 -4.49 -0.27 7.82
C GLY A 207 -4.70 0.30 9.23
N ILE A 208 -4.11 -0.33 10.25
CA ILE A 208 -4.14 0.22 11.61
C ILE A 208 -3.27 1.49 11.73
N SER A 209 -2.13 1.57 11.03
CA SER A 209 -1.31 2.79 10.97
C SER A 209 -2.04 3.95 10.28
N THR A 210 -2.91 3.65 9.30
CA THR A 210 -3.82 4.64 8.70
C THR A 210 -4.78 5.21 9.74
N MET A 211 -5.35 4.37 10.61
CA MET A 211 -6.20 4.84 11.70
C MET A 211 -5.41 5.63 12.75
N ALA A 212 -4.17 5.24 13.03
CA ALA A 212 -3.26 5.99 13.91
C ALA A 212 -2.94 7.39 13.36
N ALA A 213 -2.60 7.49 12.07
CA ALA A 213 -2.37 8.79 11.40
C ALA A 213 -3.64 9.65 11.41
N THR A 214 -4.80 9.05 11.17
CA THR A 214 -6.09 9.73 11.21
C THR A 214 -6.39 10.29 12.60
N ALA A 215 -6.13 9.52 13.66
CA ALA A 215 -6.31 9.95 15.04
C ALA A 215 -5.33 11.04 15.48
N ALA A 216 -4.10 11.02 14.96
CA ALA A 216 -3.11 12.07 15.18
C ALA A 216 -3.50 13.40 14.48
N GLY A 217 -4.33 13.33 13.43
CA GLY A 217 -4.93 14.48 12.77
C GLY A 217 -4.15 14.94 11.54
N LEU A 218 -4.85 15.06 10.41
CA LEU A 218 -4.35 15.60 9.16
C LEU A 218 -5.35 16.63 8.63
N PRO A 219 -4.99 17.93 8.54
CA PRO A 219 -5.87 18.94 7.96
C PRO A 219 -6.34 18.52 6.56
N GLY A 220 -7.63 18.67 6.26
CA GLY A 220 -8.20 18.30 4.96
C GLY A 220 -8.39 16.80 4.72
N GLN A 221 -8.13 15.95 5.70
CA GLN A 221 -8.55 14.55 5.64
C GLN A 221 -10.08 14.44 5.78
N VAL A 222 -10.71 13.77 4.82
CA VAL A 222 -12.17 13.56 4.78
C VAL A 222 -12.56 12.12 5.07
N ALA A 223 -11.65 11.17 4.88
CA ALA A 223 -11.92 9.76 5.15
C ALA A 223 -10.67 8.94 5.51
N ALA A 224 -10.93 7.80 6.14
CA ALA A 224 -9.95 6.73 6.36
C ALA A 224 -10.51 5.39 5.86
N ILE A 225 -9.71 4.59 5.18
CA ILE A 225 -10.09 3.27 4.68
C ILE A 225 -9.11 2.22 5.22
N ASN A 226 -9.62 1.26 5.97
CA ASN A 226 -8.85 0.26 6.67
C ASN A 226 -9.14 -1.15 6.14
N PHE A 227 -8.23 -1.72 5.36
CA PHE A 227 -8.31 -3.11 4.91
C PHE A 227 -7.56 -4.03 5.86
N ALA A 228 -8.26 -4.99 6.47
CA ALA A 228 -7.66 -6.00 7.34
C ALA A 228 -6.70 -5.41 8.39
N GLY A 229 -7.04 -4.26 8.99
CA GLY A 229 -6.12 -3.53 9.86
C GLY A 229 -5.89 -4.18 11.20
N GLY A 230 -4.64 -4.45 11.54
CA GLY A 230 -4.25 -5.02 12.82
C GLY A 230 -2.73 -5.13 12.95
N HIS A 231 -2.26 -5.73 14.03
CA HIS A 231 -0.84 -6.00 14.25
C HIS A 231 -0.66 -7.33 15.00
N GLY A 232 0.52 -7.93 14.90
CA GLY A 232 0.91 -9.08 15.74
C GLY A 232 0.21 -10.38 15.35
N GLY A 233 -0.18 -10.52 14.08
CA GLY A 233 -0.69 -11.78 13.55
C GLY A 233 0.46 -12.74 13.22
N ASP A 234 0.20 -14.03 13.40
CA ASP A 234 1.07 -15.15 13.03
C ASP A 234 0.18 -16.21 12.37
N PRO A 235 -0.08 -16.13 11.05
CA PRO A 235 -1.07 -16.99 10.38
C PRO A 235 -0.67 -18.46 10.33
N ASP A 236 0.61 -18.77 10.59
CA ASP A 236 1.16 -20.12 10.56
C ASP A 236 0.94 -20.81 11.91
N LYS A 237 1.22 -20.13 13.03
CA LYS A 237 1.09 -20.71 14.37
C LYS A 237 -0.26 -20.42 15.02
N HIS A 238 -0.85 -19.27 14.72
CA HIS A 238 -2.05 -18.75 15.38
C HIS A 238 -3.01 -18.15 14.34
N PRO A 239 -3.54 -18.95 13.40
CA PRO A 239 -4.41 -18.46 12.33
C PRO A 239 -5.62 -17.72 12.89
N GLY A 240 -5.76 -16.45 12.52
CA GLY A 240 -6.82 -15.54 12.90
C GLY A 240 -6.67 -14.93 14.29
N GLU A 241 -5.59 -15.25 15.02
CA GLU A 241 -5.39 -14.83 16.40
C GLU A 241 -4.12 -13.96 16.58
N PRO A 242 -4.26 -12.62 16.70
CA PRO A 242 -3.13 -11.76 16.99
C PRO A 242 -2.70 -11.84 18.47
N CYS A 243 -1.40 -11.75 18.71
CA CYS A 243 -0.78 -11.91 20.03
C CYS A 243 -1.20 -10.86 21.08
N GLY A 244 -1.83 -9.75 20.69
CA GLY A 244 -2.31 -8.71 21.61
C GLY A 244 -3.67 -8.12 21.23
N GLY A 245 -4.62 -8.96 20.80
CA GLY A 245 -5.94 -8.52 20.35
C GLY A 245 -6.70 -7.61 21.33
N THR A 246 -6.59 -7.84 22.65
CA THR A 246 -7.20 -6.96 23.67
C THR A 246 -6.53 -5.59 23.74
N GLN A 247 -5.20 -5.52 23.64
CA GLN A 247 -4.47 -4.26 23.62
C GLN A 247 -4.81 -3.46 22.36
N LEU A 248 -4.90 -4.12 21.20
CA LEU A 248 -5.32 -3.49 19.94
C LEU A 248 -6.75 -2.93 20.01
N ARG A 249 -7.66 -3.61 20.73
CA ARG A 249 -9.02 -3.08 20.99
C ARG A 249 -8.97 -1.75 21.75
N LEU A 250 -8.11 -1.63 22.76
CA LEU A 250 -7.94 -0.39 23.52
C LEU A 250 -7.32 0.72 22.66
N ILE A 251 -6.36 0.37 21.80
CA ILE A 251 -5.76 1.31 20.84
C ILE A 251 -6.82 1.84 19.86
N TYR A 252 -7.62 0.96 19.26
CA TYR A 252 -8.70 1.37 18.36
C TYR A 252 -9.77 2.20 19.08
N LYS A 253 -10.11 1.89 20.34
CA LYS A 253 -10.98 2.75 21.16
C LYS A 253 -10.41 4.16 21.27
N ALA A 254 -9.14 4.29 21.64
CA ALA A 254 -8.48 5.59 21.77
C ALA A 254 -8.43 6.37 20.43
N TYR A 255 -8.20 5.67 19.31
CA TYR A 255 -8.28 6.30 17.98
C TYR A 255 -9.70 6.79 17.67
N GLY A 256 -10.73 6.02 18.02
CA GLY A 256 -12.13 6.45 17.89
C GLY A 256 -12.42 7.71 18.69
N GLU A 257 -11.95 7.79 19.94
CA GLU A 257 -12.15 8.95 20.82
C GLU A 257 -11.50 10.21 20.23
N LEU A 258 -10.25 10.09 19.78
CA LEU A 258 -9.50 11.20 19.18
C LEU A 258 -10.12 11.68 17.86
N ILE A 259 -10.56 10.77 17.01
CA ILE A 259 -11.21 11.13 15.73
C ILE A 259 -12.55 11.80 15.98
N ALA A 260 -13.37 11.27 16.90
CA ALA A 260 -14.64 11.87 17.26
C ALA A 260 -14.47 13.29 17.82
N GLN A 261 -13.41 13.51 18.60
CA GLN A 261 -13.11 14.82 19.18
C GLN A 261 -12.59 15.82 18.15
N ASN A 262 -11.63 15.42 17.32
CA ASN A 262 -10.87 16.35 16.47
C ASN A 262 -11.44 16.49 15.06
N SER A 263 -12.11 15.43 14.56
CA SER A 263 -12.57 15.31 13.19
C SER A 263 -13.95 14.63 13.10
N PRO A 264 -15.00 15.14 13.78
CA PRO A 264 -16.30 14.46 13.90
C PRO A 264 -17.01 14.22 12.56
N GLN A 265 -16.62 14.93 11.50
CA GLN A 265 -17.17 14.77 10.14
C GLN A 265 -16.45 13.67 9.33
N LEU A 266 -15.28 13.21 9.79
CA LEU A 266 -14.49 12.20 9.10
C LEU A 266 -15.22 10.85 9.15
N ARG A 267 -15.34 10.20 7.99
CA ARG A 267 -15.94 8.87 7.87
C ARG A 267 -14.85 7.81 7.72
N SER A 268 -15.04 6.65 8.35
CA SER A 268 -14.15 5.51 8.20
C SER A 268 -14.87 4.33 7.54
N LEU A 269 -14.22 3.68 6.59
CA LEU A 269 -14.65 2.39 6.03
C LEU A 269 -13.63 1.31 6.42
N TRP A 270 -14.08 0.24 7.07
CA TRP A 270 -13.24 -0.89 7.44
C TRP A 270 -13.70 -2.15 6.71
N VAL A 271 -12.78 -2.83 6.04
CA VAL A 271 -13.08 -4.01 5.22
C VAL A 271 -12.22 -5.19 5.68
N TYR A 272 -12.87 -6.28 6.06
CA TYR A 272 -12.25 -7.54 6.49
C TYR A 272 -12.90 -8.72 5.74
N ALA A 273 -12.33 -9.92 5.85
CA ALA A 273 -12.88 -11.14 5.29
C ALA A 273 -13.02 -12.24 6.37
N GLU A 274 -14.01 -13.12 6.22
CA GLU A 274 -14.31 -14.19 7.19
C GLU A 274 -13.13 -15.16 7.43
N ASN A 275 -12.32 -15.42 6.40
CA ASN A 275 -11.15 -16.32 6.46
C ASN A 275 -9.80 -15.58 6.60
N ASP A 276 -9.78 -14.37 7.17
CA ASP A 276 -8.51 -13.67 7.46
C ASP A 276 -7.71 -14.44 8.52
N ARG A 277 -6.53 -14.94 8.12
CA ARG A 277 -5.64 -15.75 8.97
C ARG A 277 -4.72 -14.93 9.87
N TYR A 278 -4.75 -13.61 9.81
CA TYR A 278 -4.01 -12.74 10.72
C TYR A 278 -4.93 -12.19 11.81
N PHE A 279 -6.07 -11.63 11.40
CA PHE A 279 -6.97 -10.86 12.27
C PHE A 279 -8.42 -11.31 12.08
N GLY A 280 -8.72 -12.51 12.58
CA GLY A 280 -10.01 -13.16 12.36
C GLY A 280 -11.21 -12.36 12.88
N PRO A 281 -12.44 -12.69 12.43
CA PRO A 281 -13.66 -11.92 12.70
C PRO A 281 -13.92 -11.61 14.17
N ARG A 282 -13.54 -12.51 15.09
CA ARG A 282 -13.66 -12.26 16.54
C ARG A 282 -12.96 -10.96 16.95
N PHE A 283 -11.76 -10.72 16.43
CA PHE A 283 -10.95 -9.56 16.77
C PHE A 283 -11.36 -8.33 15.99
N SER A 284 -11.51 -8.43 14.67
CA SER A 284 -11.88 -7.28 13.84
C SER A 284 -13.24 -6.69 14.23
N ARG A 285 -14.24 -7.52 14.55
CA ARG A 285 -15.53 -7.05 15.08
C ARG A 285 -15.38 -6.37 16.44
N SER A 286 -14.56 -6.93 17.33
CA SER A 286 -14.31 -6.36 18.67
C SER A 286 -13.61 -5.00 18.60
N TRP A 287 -12.65 -4.85 17.70
CA TRP A 287 -11.96 -3.58 17.42
C TRP A 287 -12.89 -2.53 16.82
N ALA A 288 -13.66 -2.92 15.79
CA ALA A 288 -14.64 -2.06 15.14
C ALA A 288 -15.71 -1.55 16.11
N LYS A 289 -16.24 -2.44 16.96
CA LYS A 289 -17.19 -2.09 18.02
C LYS A 289 -16.58 -1.05 18.98
N ALA A 290 -15.38 -1.30 19.48
CA ALA A 290 -14.72 -0.39 20.42
C ALA A 290 -14.41 0.99 19.80
N PHE A 291 -14.05 1.03 18.52
CA PHE A 291 -13.84 2.27 17.76
C PHE A 291 -15.14 3.05 17.57
N ALA A 292 -16.24 2.38 17.19
CA ALA A 292 -17.53 3.02 16.98
C ALA A 292 -18.18 3.50 18.29
N GLU A 293 -18.10 2.70 19.36
CA GLU A 293 -18.61 3.06 20.69
C GLU A 293 -17.85 4.25 21.31
N ALA A 294 -16.63 4.52 20.85
CA ALA A 294 -15.86 5.71 21.19
C ALA A 294 -16.33 7.00 20.45
N GLY A 295 -17.31 6.89 19.54
CA GLY A 295 -17.98 8.03 18.90
C GLY A 295 -17.53 8.32 17.47
N ALA A 296 -16.55 7.61 16.91
CA ALA A 296 -16.12 7.81 15.54
C ALA A 296 -17.07 7.15 14.53
N ALA A 297 -17.30 7.82 13.40
CA ALA A 297 -18.14 7.28 12.33
C ALA A 297 -17.44 6.11 11.61
N LEU A 298 -18.10 4.95 11.62
CA LEU A 298 -17.57 3.71 11.05
C LEU A 298 -18.61 2.99 10.20
N ASP A 299 -18.26 2.68 8.97
CA ASP A 299 -18.85 1.62 8.16
C ASP A 299 -17.94 0.39 8.24
N TYR A 300 -18.41 -0.70 8.86
CA TYR A 300 -17.66 -1.95 8.97
C TYR A 300 -18.27 -3.00 8.05
N ARG A 301 -17.46 -3.51 7.12
CA ARG A 301 -17.83 -4.55 6.15
C ARG A 301 -16.97 -5.78 6.39
N LEU A 302 -17.61 -6.86 6.83
CA LEU A 302 -17.01 -8.19 6.82
C LEU A 302 -17.53 -8.94 5.59
N LEU A 303 -16.63 -9.24 4.68
CA LEU A 303 -16.94 -9.96 3.45
C LEU A 303 -16.84 -11.47 3.66
N PRO A 304 -17.47 -12.27 2.77
CA PRO A 304 -17.25 -13.71 2.73
C PRO A 304 -15.76 -14.07 2.60
N ALA A 305 -15.47 -15.36 2.78
CA ALA A 305 -14.12 -15.87 2.58
C ALA A 305 -13.58 -15.50 1.19
N PHE A 306 -12.32 -15.07 1.15
CA PHE A 306 -11.63 -14.70 -0.07
C PHE A 306 -10.34 -15.51 -0.21
N GLY A 307 -10.19 -16.21 -1.35
CA GLY A 307 -9.06 -17.10 -1.60
C GLY A 307 -8.84 -18.10 -0.45
N GLU A 308 -7.59 -18.48 -0.23
CA GLU A 308 -7.17 -19.31 0.91
C GLU A 308 -7.00 -18.49 2.20
N ASP A 309 -6.65 -17.20 2.05
CA ASP A 309 -6.47 -16.26 3.16
C ASP A 309 -7.08 -14.91 2.79
N GLY A 310 -8.12 -14.55 3.53
CA GLY A 310 -8.86 -13.31 3.37
C GLY A 310 -8.02 -12.06 3.61
N HIS A 311 -6.86 -12.19 4.27
CA HIS A 311 -5.93 -11.10 4.49
C HIS A 311 -5.41 -10.47 3.19
N THR A 312 -5.46 -11.22 2.09
CA THR A 312 -5.02 -10.79 0.75
C THR A 312 -6.07 -10.00 -0.03
N LEU A 313 -7.28 -9.83 0.50
CA LEU A 313 -8.42 -9.24 -0.19
C LEU A 313 -8.11 -7.90 -0.87
N PHE A 314 -7.38 -6.98 -0.21
CA PHE A 314 -7.07 -5.68 -0.81
C PHE A 314 -6.18 -5.78 -2.05
N SER A 315 -5.16 -6.63 -2.02
CA SER A 315 -4.18 -6.75 -3.10
C SER A 315 -4.65 -7.65 -4.25
N ALA A 316 -5.57 -8.56 -3.98
CA ALA A 316 -5.95 -9.61 -4.93
C ALA A 316 -7.45 -9.72 -5.21
N GLY A 317 -8.32 -8.99 -4.51
CA GLY A 317 -9.79 -9.09 -4.61
C GLY A 317 -10.45 -7.76 -4.95
N SER A 318 -9.88 -7.03 -5.91
CA SER A 318 -10.38 -5.74 -6.41
C SER A 318 -11.83 -5.78 -6.86
N ASP A 319 -12.24 -6.85 -7.54
CA ASP A 319 -13.63 -6.99 -8.00
C ASP A 319 -14.61 -7.10 -6.82
N SER A 320 -14.14 -7.57 -5.65
CA SER A 320 -14.93 -7.66 -4.41
C SER A 320 -14.98 -6.33 -3.65
N TRP A 321 -13.86 -5.61 -3.52
CA TRP A 321 -13.81 -4.41 -2.67
C TRP A 321 -14.10 -3.10 -3.41
N GLN A 322 -13.87 -3.01 -4.72
CA GLN A 322 -14.08 -1.76 -5.45
C GLN A 322 -15.52 -1.25 -5.35
N PRO A 323 -16.58 -2.08 -5.50
CA PRO A 323 -17.95 -1.59 -5.36
C PRO A 323 -18.25 -0.97 -3.99
N LEU A 324 -17.68 -1.53 -2.91
CA LEU A 324 -17.87 -1.02 -1.55
C LEU A 324 -17.17 0.33 -1.35
N VAL A 325 -15.94 0.45 -1.87
CA VAL A 325 -15.19 1.71 -1.82
C VAL A 325 -15.83 2.77 -2.72
N GLU A 326 -16.40 2.37 -3.85
CA GLU A 326 -17.16 3.23 -4.77
C GLU A 326 -18.39 3.82 -4.06
N GLU A 327 -19.20 2.97 -3.42
CA GLU A 327 -20.38 3.36 -2.63
C GLU A 327 -19.98 4.35 -1.51
N PHE A 328 -18.97 4.00 -0.72
CA PHE A 328 -18.51 4.81 0.41
C PHE A 328 -18.01 6.19 -0.05
N LEU A 329 -17.18 6.25 -1.10
CA LEU A 329 -16.63 7.51 -1.59
C LEU A 329 -17.68 8.38 -2.29
N ALA A 330 -18.69 7.77 -2.94
CA ALA A 330 -19.79 8.52 -3.54
C ALA A 330 -20.58 9.30 -2.48
N GLN A 331 -20.80 8.74 -1.28
CA GLN A 331 -21.44 9.44 -0.15
C GLN A 331 -20.65 10.67 0.32
N LEU A 332 -19.35 10.72 0.04
CA LEU A 332 -18.46 11.84 0.34
C LEU A 332 -18.32 12.83 -0.83
N GLY A 333 -19.11 12.66 -1.89
CA GLY A 333 -19.11 13.53 -3.07
C GLY A 333 -18.01 13.22 -4.09
N PHE A 334 -17.41 12.02 -4.04
CA PHE A 334 -16.53 11.52 -5.10
C PHE A 334 -17.32 10.62 -6.05
N SER A 335 -18.04 11.20 -7.00
CA SER A 335 -19.00 10.48 -7.86
C SER A 335 -18.42 9.95 -9.17
N THR A 336 -17.22 10.36 -9.57
CA THR A 336 -16.54 9.80 -10.75
C THR A 336 -16.34 8.30 -10.53
N PRO A 337 -16.73 7.42 -11.48
CA PRO A 337 -16.53 5.98 -11.33
C PRO A 337 -15.05 5.58 -11.38
N GLY A 338 -14.60 4.75 -10.45
CA GLY A 338 -13.29 4.07 -10.51
C GLY A 338 -13.37 2.69 -11.17
N VAL A 339 -14.54 2.05 -11.16
CA VAL A 339 -14.81 0.78 -11.86
C VAL A 339 -15.00 1.03 -13.36
N ILE A 340 -14.48 0.12 -14.19
CA ILE A 340 -14.60 0.21 -15.65
C ILE A 340 -15.92 -0.44 -16.08
N ALA A 341 -16.80 0.35 -16.71
CA ALA A 341 -17.99 -0.19 -17.34
C ALA A 341 -17.61 -1.02 -18.58
N VAL A 342 -18.01 -2.29 -18.60
CA VAL A 342 -17.84 -3.16 -19.75
C VAL A 342 -18.90 -2.77 -20.80
N PRO A 343 -18.51 -2.43 -22.05
CA PRO A 343 -19.47 -2.17 -23.11
C PRO A 343 -20.37 -3.39 -23.37
N PRO A 344 -21.61 -3.19 -23.85
CA PRO A 344 -22.49 -4.30 -24.18
C PRO A 344 -21.87 -5.22 -25.24
N ALA A 345 -22.18 -6.51 -25.16
CA ALA A 345 -21.74 -7.50 -26.13
C ALA A 345 -22.18 -7.13 -27.56
N ASN A 346 -21.25 -7.26 -28.50
CA ASN A 346 -21.51 -7.16 -29.92
C ASN A 346 -21.86 -8.56 -30.45
N ALA A 347 -23.17 -8.82 -30.62
CA ALA A 347 -23.67 -10.10 -31.10
C ALA A 347 -23.29 -10.43 -32.56
N GLU A 348 -22.76 -9.45 -33.32
CA GLU A 348 -22.33 -9.66 -34.72
C GLU A 348 -20.93 -10.32 -34.80
N LEU A 349 -20.18 -10.37 -33.70
CA LEU A 349 -18.79 -10.86 -33.68
C LEU A 349 -18.63 -12.05 -32.74
N ASP A 350 -18.07 -13.14 -33.25
CA ASP A 350 -17.68 -14.30 -32.45
C ASP A 350 -16.31 -14.05 -31.80
N VAL A 351 -16.23 -14.26 -30.49
CA VAL A 351 -14.96 -14.16 -29.75
C VAL A 351 -13.94 -15.20 -30.22
N GLN A 352 -14.39 -16.35 -30.74
CA GLN A 352 -13.50 -17.40 -31.24
C GLN A 352 -12.95 -17.08 -32.63
N ASP A 353 -13.53 -16.11 -33.35
CA ASP A 353 -13.07 -15.71 -34.68
C ASP A 353 -11.84 -14.79 -34.58
N GLU A 354 -10.65 -15.39 -34.69
CA GLU A 354 -9.38 -14.65 -34.74
C GLU A 354 -9.26 -13.74 -35.97
N SER A 355 -10.02 -14.00 -37.04
CA SER A 355 -9.98 -13.21 -38.27
C SER A 355 -10.75 -11.89 -38.14
N ALA A 356 -11.70 -11.82 -37.21
CA ALA A 356 -12.45 -10.61 -36.87
C ALA A 356 -11.62 -9.60 -36.05
N LEU A 357 -10.47 -10.00 -35.50
CA LEU A 357 -9.59 -9.11 -34.75
C LEU A 357 -9.11 -7.97 -35.68
N PRO A 358 -9.34 -6.69 -35.33
CA PRO A 358 -9.00 -5.54 -36.20
C PRO A 358 -7.48 -5.23 -36.18
N LEU A 359 -6.64 -6.26 -36.14
CA LEU A 359 -5.18 -6.19 -36.05
C LEU A 359 -4.55 -7.22 -37.00
N SER A 360 -3.58 -6.79 -37.81
CA SER A 360 -2.98 -7.64 -38.85
C SER A 360 -1.68 -8.35 -38.41
N GLY A 361 -1.10 -7.98 -37.27
CA GLY A 361 0.21 -8.50 -36.80
C GLY A 361 0.14 -9.88 -36.15
N SER A 362 1.11 -10.76 -36.44
CA SER A 362 1.20 -12.11 -35.87
C SER A 362 1.23 -12.12 -34.34
N GLY A 363 1.98 -11.21 -33.73
CA GLY A 363 2.05 -11.07 -32.27
C GLY A 363 0.71 -10.74 -31.61
N ALA A 364 -0.18 -10.01 -32.30
CA ALA A 364 -1.51 -9.72 -31.79
C ALA A 364 -2.40 -10.97 -31.77
N LYS A 365 -2.34 -11.80 -32.84
CA LYS A 365 -3.06 -13.08 -32.90
C LYS A 365 -2.57 -14.06 -31.84
N ASP A 366 -1.25 -14.17 -31.62
CA ASP A 366 -0.71 -15.02 -30.56
C ASP A 366 -1.14 -14.54 -29.17
N SER A 367 -1.14 -13.23 -28.93
CA SER A 367 -1.68 -12.66 -27.69
C SER A 367 -3.17 -12.96 -27.52
N TYR A 368 -3.94 -12.94 -28.61
CA TYR A 368 -5.38 -13.22 -28.59
C TYR A 368 -5.67 -14.69 -28.29
N ARG A 369 -4.92 -15.63 -28.87
CA ARG A 369 -5.01 -17.06 -28.54
C ARG A 369 -4.74 -17.33 -27.06
N LYS A 370 -3.74 -16.65 -26.48
CA LYS A 370 -3.45 -16.75 -25.04
C LYS A 370 -4.62 -16.25 -24.18
N PHE A 371 -5.31 -15.20 -24.62
CA PHE A 371 -6.55 -14.75 -24.00
C PHE A 371 -7.65 -15.81 -24.10
N LEU A 372 -7.88 -16.40 -25.28
CA LEU A 372 -8.88 -17.45 -25.47
C LEU A 372 -8.61 -18.72 -24.65
N ALA A 373 -7.34 -19.01 -24.34
CA ALA A 373 -6.95 -20.11 -23.46
C ALA A 373 -7.01 -19.77 -21.96
N ALA A 374 -7.13 -18.50 -21.58
CA ALA A 374 -7.13 -18.08 -20.19
C ALA A 374 -8.45 -18.41 -19.48
N LYS A 375 -8.36 -18.70 -18.17
CA LYS A 375 -9.54 -18.89 -17.30
C LYS A 375 -10.34 -17.59 -17.18
N LYS A 376 -11.63 -17.71 -16.88
CA LYS A 376 -12.48 -16.55 -16.58
C LYS A 376 -12.37 -16.14 -15.09
N PRO A 377 -12.70 -14.88 -14.74
CA PRO A 377 -12.98 -13.76 -15.66
C PRO A 377 -11.74 -13.39 -16.49
N ARG A 378 -11.91 -12.93 -17.73
CA ARG A 378 -10.81 -12.55 -18.63
C ARG A 378 -11.16 -11.36 -19.51
N ALA A 379 -10.16 -10.62 -19.95
CA ALA A 379 -10.34 -9.51 -20.88
C ALA A 379 -9.17 -9.38 -21.85
N PHE A 380 -9.46 -8.85 -23.03
CA PHE A 380 -8.50 -8.49 -24.06
C PHE A 380 -8.71 -7.04 -24.47
N ALA A 381 -7.62 -6.28 -24.53
CA ALA A 381 -7.58 -4.90 -24.95
C ALA A 381 -6.58 -4.70 -26.08
N PHE A 382 -6.83 -3.69 -26.90
CA PHE A 382 -5.96 -3.31 -28.01
C PHE A 382 -5.99 -1.82 -28.31
N ASN A 383 -5.12 -1.37 -29.20
CA ASN A 383 -5.18 -0.04 -29.80
C ASN A 383 -4.92 -0.05 -31.31
N ALA A 384 -5.09 1.11 -31.96
CA ALA A 384 -4.91 1.30 -33.39
C ALA A 384 -3.48 1.02 -33.91
N GLN A 385 -2.46 1.01 -33.03
CA GLN A 385 -1.07 0.69 -33.38
C GLN A 385 -0.76 -0.81 -33.28
N GLY A 386 -1.75 -1.65 -33.01
CA GLY A 386 -1.53 -3.09 -32.89
C GLY A 386 -0.97 -3.55 -31.55
N ARG A 387 -0.92 -2.67 -30.53
CA ARG A 387 -0.58 -3.08 -29.18
C ARG A 387 -1.75 -3.83 -28.57
N THR A 388 -1.45 -4.86 -27.80
CA THR A 388 -2.43 -5.70 -27.13
C THR A 388 -2.11 -5.82 -25.65
N GLY A 389 -3.12 -6.16 -24.86
CA GLY A 389 -2.98 -6.56 -23.47
C GLY A 389 -4.10 -7.51 -23.11
N TYR A 390 -3.78 -8.58 -22.38
CA TYR A 390 -4.79 -9.50 -21.88
C TYR A 390 -4.52 -9.84 -20.42
N ALA A 391 -5.59 -10.12 -19.69
CA ALA A 391 -5.52 -10.50 -18.29
C ALA A 391 -6.70 -11.41 -17.93
N PHE A 392 -6.55 -12.13 -16.82
CA PHE A 392 -7.56 -13.03 -16.27
C PHE A 392 -7.56 -13.04 -14.74
N GLY A 393 -8.63 -13.51 -14.11
CA GLY A 393 -8.84 -13.41 -12.66
C GLY A 393 -9.17 -11.97 -12.25
N ASP A 394 -8.85 -11.62 -11.00
CA ASP A 394 -9.21 -10.32 -10.42
C ASP A 394 -8.81 -9.12 -11.28
N ALA A 395 -9.75 -8.18 -11.41
CA ALA A 395 -9.61 -6.96 -12.19
C ALA A 395 -9.19 -7.18 -13.65
N ALA A 396 -9.57 -8.31 -14.27
CA ALA A 396 -9.15 -8.70 -15.62
C ALA A 396 -9.30 -7.55 -16.63
N VAL A 397 -10.44 -6.86 -16.63
CA VAL A 397 -10.72 -5.70 -17.50
C VAL A 397 -9.70 -4.59 -17.31
N ALA A 398 -9.49 -4.15 -16.06
CA ALA A 398 -8.56 -3.06 -15.76
C ALA A 398 -7.11 -3.43 -16.05
N ARG A 399 -6.70 -4.67 -15.75
CA ARG A 399 -5.35 -5.16 -16.01
C ARG A 399 -5.07 -5.34 -17.50
N ALA A 400 -6.03 -5.84 -18.29
CA ALA A 400 -5.88 -5.95 -19.74
C ALA A 400 -5.64 -4.58 -20.39
N LEU A 401 -6.45 -3.58 -20.01
CA LEU A 401 -6.26 -2.19 -20.45
C LEU A 401 -4.91 -1.63 -20.02
N ALA A 402 -4.51 -1.84 -18.75
CA ALA A 402 -3.21 -1.40 -18.25
C ALA A 402 -2.03 -2.04 -19.00
N PHE A 403 -2.12 -3.33 -19.33
CA PHE A 403 -1.08 -4.05 -20.07
C PHE A 403 -0.95 -3.54 -21.50
N CYS A 404 -2.07 -3.18 -22.13
CA CYS A 404 -2.07 -2.53 -23.43
C CYS A 404 -1.48 -1.11 -23.37
N GLN A 405 -1.91 -0.30 -22.39
CA GLN A 405 -1.69 1.14 -22.34
C GLN A 405 -0.30 1.54 -21.82
N ARG A 406 0.28 0.79 -20.88
CA ARG A 406 1.48 1.15 -20.08
C ARG A 406 2.67 1.73 -20.85
N TYR A 407 2.85 1.38 -22.12
CA TYR A 407 3.94 1.85 -22.97
C TYR A 407 3.44 2.43 -24.30
N SER A 408 2.20 2.89 -24.33
CA SER A 408 1.51 3.42 -25.51
C SER A 408 1.06 4.85 -25.26
N SER A 409 1.26 5.73 -26.24
CA SER A 409 0.59 7.03 -26.29
C SER A 409 -0.81 6.95 -26.91
N GLN A 410 -1.11 5.87 -27.63
CA GLN A 410 -2.45 5.62 -28.17
C GLN A 410 -3.36 4.97 -27.13
N THR A 411 -4.60 5.45 -27.06
CA THR A 411 -5.63 4.93 -26.17
C THR A 411 -5.95 3.48 -26.50
N CYS A 412 -5.86 2.64 -25.47
CA CYS A 412 -6.30 1.26 -25.50
C CYS A 412 -7.78 1.14 -25.16
N GLN A 413 -8.42 0.15 -25.76
CA GLN A 413 -9.83 -0.15 -25.58
C GLN A 413 -10.06 -1.66 -25.50
N LEU A 414 -11.19 -2.05 -24.91
CA LEU A 414 -11.57 -3.45 -24.82
C LEU A 414 -12.01 -3.97 -26.18
N TYR A 415 -11.47 -5.13 -26.56
CA TYR A 415 -11.98 -5.93 -27.66
C TYR A 415 -12.99 -6.95 -27.17
N ALA A 416 -12.61 -7.73 -26.15
CA ALA A 416 -13.40 -8.84 -25.64
C ALA A 416 -13.32 -8.95 -24.13
N VAL A 417 -14.42 -9.41 -23.52
CA VAL A 417 -14.53 -9.75 -22.10
C VAL A 417 -15.22 -11.11 -22.03
N ASP A 418 -14.58 -12.06 -21.35
CA ASP A 418 -15.00 -13.46 -21.25
C ASP A 418 -15.25 -14.13 -22.60
N ASP A 419 -16.51 -14.35 -22.95
CA ASP A 419 -16.94 -14.99 -24.20
C ASP A 419 -17.58 -14.01 -25.19
N ALA A 420 -17.55 -12.71 -24.89
CA ALA A 420 -18.19 -11.70 -25.71
C ALA A 420 -17.15 -10.75 -26.30
N VAL A 421 -17.25 -10.49 -27.59
CA VAL A 421 -16.65 -9.29 -28.18
C VAL A 421 -17.49 -8.09 -27.71
N VAL A 422 -16.84 -7.10 -27.10
CA VAL A 422 -17.48 -5.86 -26.61
C VAL A 422 -17.11 -4.65 -27.47
N TRP A 423 -16.20 -4.84 -28.44
CA TRP A 423 -15.83 -3.81 -29.40
C TRP A 423 -16.88 -3.65 -30.49
N ASN A 424 -17.13 -2.40 -30.85
CA ASN A 424 -18.07 -2.04 -31.90
C ASN A 424 -17.42 -1.05 -32.88
N ARG A 425 -17.22 -1.50 -34.12
CA ARG A 425 -16.64 -0.72 -35.21
C ARG A 425 -17.43 0.55 -35.55
N LYS A 426 -18.77 0.51 -35.44
CA LYS A 426 -19.66 1.62 -35.79
C LYS A 426 -19.59 2.80 -34.81
N LYS A 427 -19.15 2.57 -33.56
CA LYS A 427 -18.95 3.61 -32.54
C LYS A 427 -17.56 4.27 -32.58
N GLN A 428 -16.72 3.87 -33.54
CA GLN A 428 -15.32 4.36 -33.68
C GLN A 428 -15.17 5.44 -34.76
N GLN A 429 -16.22 5.68 -35.57
CA GLN A 429 -16.26 6.77 -36.54
C GLN A 429 -16.87 8.00 -35.86
N PRO A 430 -16.26 9.19 -35.99
CA PRO A 430 -16.78 10.42 -35.39
C PRO A 430 -18.17 10.79 -35.92
#